data_AF-A0A2E1BYH2-F1
#
_entry.id   AF-A0A2E1BYH2-F1
#
_cell.length_a   1.000
_cell.length_b   1.000
_cell.length_c   1.000
_cell.angle_alpha   90.00
_cell.angle_beta   90.00
_cell.angle_gamma   90.00
#
_symmetry.space_group_name_H-M   'P 1'
#
loop_
_entity.id
_entity.type
_entity.pdbx_description
1 polymer ?
#
loop_
_entity_poly.entity_id
_entity_poly.type
_entity_poly.pdbx_seq_one_letter_code
_entity_poly.pdbx_strand_id
1 'polypeptide(L)'
;MSPEGSVSGSSYIAPGDSPRVAVLWMIFGSLSFGTMNALVKWTSFHADVWMIIMVRSAVIAFAVAVFAASQGISLRVSDKRTMLLRCVVGLTAMILYFTALGRIPIGQAVTLQYTAPLFVALLSGRVIRERVEPVVVLLVVTAFAGIILIVSPDLSSIDPDALLALGSGFFAAMAYMYVRELRNTDSVSSVVFWFAAFSVAGSMAQALPDVVDLDWRTLAALVGIGIGAGGGQVGITMAYHRANAAWVSAFSYLTVIVATFYGFTLFNETLGISDWVGGMLIVGSGIALVFVAPSQESKT
;
A
#
# COMPACT_ATOMS: atom_id res chain seq x y z
N MET A 1 51.90 15.61 16.08
CA MET A 1 50.70 15.07 16.74
C MET A 1 49.67 14.86 15.63
N SER A 2 49.33 13.60 15.35
CA SER A 2 48.42 13.15 14.28
C SER A 2 46.96 13.55 14.59
N PRO A 3 45.98 13.35 13.67
CA PRO A 3 45.06 14.40 13.22
C PRO A 3 43.66 14.29 13.85
N GLU A 4 42.94 15.41 13.89
CA GLU A 4 41.51 15.44 14.21
C GLU A 4 40.70 14.81 13.06
N GLY A 5 40.06 13.69 13.36
CA GLY A 5 39.16 12.99 12.45
C GLY A 5 37.85 13.76 12.28
N SER A 6 37.63 14.31 11.09
CA SER A 6 36.32 14.75 10.63
C SER A 6 35.45 13.52 10.35
N VAL A 7 34.55 13.19 11.27
CA VAL A 7 33.50 12.20 11.03
C VAL A 7 32.56 12.76 9.96
N SER A 8 32.63 12.23 8.74
CA SER A 8 31.72 12.61 7.65
C SER A 8 30.32 12.13 8.01
N GLY A 9 29.41 13.06 8.28
CA GLY A 9 27.99 12.78 8.31
C GLY A 9 27.57 12.22 6.95
N SER A 10 27.04 11.00 6.94
CA SER A 10 26.41 10.41 5.76
C SER A 10 25.26 11.33 5.33
N SER A 11 25.50 12.15 4.29
CA SER A 11 24.50 13.01 3.69
C SER A 11 23.46 12.10 3.06
N TYR A 12 22.27 12.05 3.66
CA TYR A 12 21.13 11.36 3.10
C TYR A 12 20.79 12.02 1.75
N ILE A 13 21.20 11.42 0.63
CA ILE A 13 20.84 11.91 -0.70
C ILE A 13 19.36 11.63 -0.86
N ALA A 14 18.52 12.67 -0.68
CA ALA A 14 17.11 12.58 -1.01
C ALA A 14 17.00 12.06 -2.45
N PRO A 15 16.23 10.99 -2.72
CA PRO A 15 15.99 10.56 -4.09
C PRO A 15 15.50 11.76 -4.90
N GLY A 16 16.19 12.06 -6.01
CA GLY A 16 15.75 13.13 -6.90
C GLY A 16 14.27 12.92 -7.25
N ASP A 17 13.46 13.97 -7.04
CA ASP A 17 12.04 13.94 -7.39
C ASP A 17 11.94 13.71 -8.89
N SER A 18 11.60 12.48 -9.29
CA SER A 18 11.33 12.13 -10.68
C SER A 18 9.93 11.53 -10.71
N PRO A 19 8.92 12.29 -11.17
CA PRO A 19 7.54 11.83 -11.24
C PRO A 19 7.41 10.50 -11.99
N ARG A 20 8.19 10.30 -13.05
CA ARG A 20 8.21 9.05 -13.82
C ARG A 20 8.67 7.86 -12.99
N VAL A 21 9.72 8.03 -12.18
CA VAL A 21 10.23 6.96 -11.32
C VAL A 21 9.23 6.65 -10.20
N ALA A 22 8.56 7.67 -9.67
CA ALA A 22 7.48 7.47 -8.70
C ALA A 22 6.32 6.62 -9.29
N VAL A 23 5.93 6.89 -10.53
CA VAL A 23 4.91 6.10 -11.25
C VAL A 23 5.35 4.65 -11.44
N LEU A 24 6.58 4.41 -11.89
CA LEU A 24 7.10 3.05 -12.07
C LEU A 24 7.11 2.25 -10.75
N TRP A 25 7.52 2.89 -9.65
CA TRP A 25 7.47 2.28 -8.33
C TRP A 25 6.04 2.01 -7.86
N MET A 26 5.09 2.92 -8.16
CA MET A 26 3.69 2.71 -7.83
C MET A 26 3.09 1.57 -8.65
N ILE A 27 3.39 1.48 -9.95
CA ILE A 27 2.94 0.39 -10.82
C ILE A 27 3.48 -0.96 -10.31
N PHE A 28 4.79 -1.03 -10.02
CA PHE A 28 5.41 -2.21 -9.42
C PHE A 28 4.74 -2.59 -8.10
N GLY A 29 4.53 -1.60 -7.22
CA GLY A 29 3.85 -1.81 -5.95
C GLY A 29 2.42 -2.32 -6.14
N SER A 30 1.71 -1.79 -7.13
CA SER A 30 0.32 -2.11 -7.42
C SER A 30 0.15 -3.52 -7.97
N LEU A 31 1.04 -3.95 -8.86
CA LEU A 31 1.13 -5.32 -9.36
C LEU A 31 1.40 -6.29 -8.20
N SER A 32 2.38 -5.95 -7.35
CA SER A 32 2.77 -6.78 -6.21
C SER A 32 1.63 -6.92 -5.18
N PHE A 33 0.92 -5.83 -4.87
CA PHE A 33 -0.26 -5.87 -4.01
C PHE A 33 -1.44 -6.62 -4.65
N GLY A 34 -1.67 -6.46 -5.95
CA GLY A 34 -2.72 -7.19 -6.65
C GLY A 34 -2.51 -8.70 -6.61
N THR A 35 -1.30 -9.17 -6.90
CA THR A 35 -0.93 -10.59 -6.75
C THR A 35 -1.04 -11.05 -5.31
N MET A 36 -0.60 -10.22 -4.35
CA MET A 36 -0.74 -10.54 -2.93
C MET A 36 -2.22 -10.69 -2.51
N ASN A 37 -3.13 -9.83 -2.98
CA ASN A 37 -4.55 -9.91 -2.65
C ASN A 37 -5.16 -11.26 -3.05
N ALA A 38 -4.81 -11.77 -4.24
CA ALA A 38 -5.26 -13.09 -4.68
C ALA A 38 -4.78 -14.21 -3.74
N LEU A 39 -3.51 -14.16 -3.33
CA LEU A 39 -2.96 -15.11 -2.36
C LEU A 39 -3.61 -14.99 -0.99
N VAL A 40 -3.88 -13.77 -0.50
CA VAL A 40 -4.58 -13.55 0.77
C VAL A 40 -6.00 -14.11 0.70
N LYS A 41 -6.74 -13.87 -0.39
CA LYS A 41 -8.09 -14.41 -0.55
C LYS A 41 -8.10 -15.93 -0.49
N TRP A 42 -7.20 -16.59 -1.23
CA TRP A 42 -7.07 -18.05 -1.16
C TRP A 42 -6.65 -18.53 0.24
N THR A 43 -5.67 -17.86 0.86
CA THR A 43 -5.14 -18.25 2.18
C THR A 43 -6.15 -18.02 3.31
N SER A 44 -7.10 -17.09 3.15
CA SER A 44 -8.13 -16.79 4.16
C SER A 44 -9.07 -17.97 4.45
N PHE A 45 -9.14 -18.97 3.56
CA PHE A 45 -9.87 -20.21 3.79
C PHE A 45 -9.08 -21.24 4.64
N HIS A 46 -7.78 -21.00 4.84
CA HIS A 46 -6.84 -21.98 5.42
C HIS A 46 -6.07 -21.44 6.63
N ALA A 47 -6.02 -20.12 6.82
CA ALA A 47 -5.33 -19.49 7.94
C ALA A 47 -6.09 -18.26 8.40
N ASP A 48 -6.05 -18.02 9.71
CA ASP A 48 -6.64 -16.83 10.31
C ASP A 48 -5.91 -15.54 9.88
N VAL A 49 -6.64 -14.42 9.92
CA VAL A 49 -6.15 -13.09 9.55
C VAL A 49 -4.87 -12.70 10.32
N TRP A 50 -4.79 -13.04 11.61
CA TRP A 50 -3.63 -12.74 12.45
C TRP A 50 -2.39 -13.51 11.99
N MET A 51 -2.56 -14.77 11.57
CA MET A 51 -1.47 -15.59 11.02
C MET A 51 -0.97 -15.02 9.69
N ILE A 52 -1.91 -14.62 8.80
CA ILE A 52 -1.57 -13.96 7.54
C ILE A 52 -0.74 -12.70 7.80
N ILE A 53 -1.20 -11.83 8.71
CA ILE A 53 -0.51 -10.59 9.08
C ILE A 53 0.89 -10.87 9.64
N MET A 54 1.00 -11.82 10.57
CA MET A 54 2.25 -12.13 11.24
C MET A 54 3.29 -12.63 10.24
N VAL A 55 2.97 -13.67 9.46
CA VAL A 55 3.94 -14.30 8.55
C VAL A 55 4.33 -13.36 7.43
N ARG A 56 3.37 -12.65 6.80
CA ARG A 56 3.72 -11.69 5.74
C ARG A 56 4.66 -10.61 6.27
N SER A 57 4.45 -10.15 7.50
CA SER A 57 5.23 -9.06 8.09
C SER A 57 6.60 -9.55 8.53
N ALA A 58 6.70 -10.78 9.02
CA ALA A 58 7.98 -11.42 9.35
C ALA A 58 8.86 -11.60 8.10
N VAL A 59 8.29 -12.06 6.99
CA VAL A 59 8.99 -12.18 5.71
C VAL A 59 9.53 -10.83 5.24
N ILE A 60 8.73 -9.77 5.33
CA ILE A 60 9.16 -8.41 4.94
C ILE A 60 10.25 -7.90 5.87
N ALA A 61 10.06 -8.00 7.18
CA ALA A 61 11.03 -7.52 8.17
C ALA A 61 12.38 -8.22 7.98
N PHE A 62 12.37 -9.54 7.78
CA PHE A 62 13.56 -10.32 7.49
C PHE A 62 14.22 -9.90 6.18
N ALA A 63 13.49 -9.85 5.07
CA ALA A 63 14.03 -9.50 3.76
C ALA A 63 14.62 -8.09 3.75
N VAL A 64 13.94 -7.11 4.35
CA VAL A 64 14.42 -5.72 4.42
C VAL A 64 15.62 -5.61 5.37
N ALA A 65 15.66 -6.35 6.47
CA ALA A 65 16.82 -6.37 7.37
C ALA A 65 18.07 -6.91 6.67
N VAL A 66 17.94 -8.03 5.94
CA VAL A 66 19.04 -8.62 5.16
C VAL A 66 19.52 -7.66 4.08
N PHE A 67 18.58 -7.07 3.32
CA PHE A 67 18.90 -6.06 2.31
C PHE A 67 19.63 -4.86 2.91
N ALA A 68 19.11 -4.28 4.00
CA ALA A 68 19.71 -3.13 4.65
C ALA A 68 21.11 -3.44 5.18
N ALA A 69 21.32 -4.60 5.80
CA ALA A 69 22.63 -5.05 6.26
C ALA A 69 23.62 -5.20 5.09
N SER A 70 23.21 -5.81 3.98
CA SER A 70 24.05 -5.99 2.79
C SER A 70 24.45 -4.68 2.10
N GLN A 71 23.64 -3.63 2.25
CA GLN A 71 23.85 -2.32 1.62
C GLN A 71 24.40 -1.27 2.60
N GLY A 72 24.63 -1.64 3.87
CA GLY A 72 25.04 -0.69 4.91
C GLY A 72 24.00 0.41 5.21
N ILE A 73 22.72 0.17 4.91
CA ILE A 73 21.65 1.14 5.12
C ILE A 73 21.23 1.11 6.59
N SER A 74 21.22 2.26 7.24
CA SER A 74 20.73 2.37 8.63
C SER A 74 19.20 2.25 8.68
N LEU A 75 18.71 1.38 9.57
CA LEU A 75 17.30 1.23 9.94
C LEU A 75 16.93 2.09 11.16
N ARG A 76 17.68 3.14 11.43
CA ARG A 76 17.40 4.06 12.54
C ARG A 76 16.11 4.84 12.24
N VAL A 77 15.29 5.00 13.28
CA VAL A 77 14.13 5.90 13.24
C VAL A 77 14.56 7.29 13.71
N SER A 78 14.44 8.28 12.83
CA SER A 78 14.65 9.69 13.14
C SER A 78 13.39 10.28 13.77
N ASP A 79 12.25 10.22 13.09
CA ASP A 79 10.97 10.72 13.60
C ASP A 79 10.13 9.59 14.21
N LYS A 80 10.38 9.34 15.50
CA LYS A 80 9.71 8.28 16.26
C LYS A 80 8.20 8.45 16.34
N ARG A 81 7.71 9.70 16.39
CA ARG A 81 6.27 9.98 16.56
C ARG A 81 5.53 9.63 15.28
N THR A 82 6.00 10.16 14.15
CA THR A 82 5.39 9.93 12.84
C THR A 82 5.52 8.46 12.43
N MET A 83 6.64 7.82 12.74
CA MET A 83 6.83 6.38 12.53
C MET A 83 5.83 5.55 13.35
N LEU A 84 5.65 5.86 14.64
CA LEU A 84 4.68 5.12 15.47
C LEU A 84 3.25 5.31 14.96
N LEU A 85 2.85 6.54 14.62
CA LEU A 85 1.54 6.82 14.06
C LEU A 85 1.31 6.06 12.75
N ARG A 86 2.30 6.07 11.84
CA ARG A 86 2.30 5.28 10.60
C ARG A 86 2.09 3.79 10.86
N CYS A 87 2.77 3.25 11.86
CA CYS A 87 2.67 1.83 12.21
C CYS A 87 1.30 1.48 12.77
N VAL A 88 0.77 2.28 13.70
CA VAL A 88 -0.56 2.07 14.32
C VAL A 88 -1.68 2.15 13.30
N VAL A 89 -1.75 3.24 12.52
CA VAL A 89 -2.84 3.39 11.53
C VAL A 89 -2.69 2.40 10.38
N GLY A 90 -1.45 2.06 9.99
CA GLY A 90 -1.19 1.05 8.97
C GLY A 90 -1.58 -0.36 9.39
N LEU A 91 -1.30 -0.74 10.64
CA LEU A 91 -1.70 -2.03 11.19
C LEU A 91 -3.23 -2.10 11.31
N THR A 92 -3.86 -1.02 11.78
CA THR A 92 -5.32 -0.90 11.84
C THR A 92 -5.95 -1.08 10.46
N ALA A 93 -5.44 -0.38 9.44
CA ALA A 93 -5.90 -0.54 8.06
C ALA A 93 -5.78 -2.00 7.59
N MET A 94 -4.62 -2.63 7.82
CA MET A 94 -4.39 -4.00 7.41
C MET A 94 -5.33 -5.01 8.09
N ILE A 95 -5.56 -4.88 9.40
CA ILE A 95 -6.48 -5.75 10.15
C ILE A 95 -7.89 -5.66 9.54
N LEU A 96 -8.39 -4.44 9.37
CA LEU A 96 -9.72 -4.20 8.78
C LEU A 96 -9.81 -4.77 7.36
N TYR A 97 -8.79 -4.51 6.54
CA TYR A 97 -8.78 -4.94 5.14
C TYR A 97 -8.76 -6.45 4.97
N PHE A 98 -7.83 -7.15 5.64
CA PHE A 98 -7.73 -8.60 5.48
C PHE A 98 -8.89 -9.34 6.14
N THR A 99 -9.48 -8.78 7.20
CA THR A 99 -10.73 -9.30 7.78
C THR A 99 -11.86 -9.22 6.75
N ALA A 100 -12.05 -8.07 6.11
CA ALA A 100 -13.06 -7.92 5.06
C ALA A 100 -12.75 -8.81 3.85
N LEU A 101 -11.50 -8.82 3.37
CA LEU A 101 -11.09 -9.58 2.20
C LEU A 101 -11.37 -11.09 2.34
N GLY A 102 -11.27 -11.65 3.55
CA GLY A 102 -11.66 -13.02 3.82
C GLY A 102 -13.17 -13.28 3.71
N ARG A 103 -14.00 -12.28 4.02
CA ARG A 103 -15.46 -12.42 4.20
C ARG A 103 -16.31 -12.00 3.01
N ILE A 104 -15.87 -11.00 2.25
CA ILE A 104 -16.58 -10.50 1.06
C ILE A 104 -15.81 -10.82 -0.24
N PRO A 105 -16.43 -10.72 -1.43
CA PRO A 105 -15.76 -10.91 -2.70
C PRO A 105 -14.49 -10.04 -2.84
N ILE A 106 -13.46 -10.58 -3.49
CA ILE A 106 -12.14 -9.90 -3.61
C ILE A 106 -12.29 -8.54 -4.30
N GLY A 107 -13.08 -8.46 -5.38
CA GLY A 107 -13.35 -7.20 -6.06
C GLY A 107 -13.89 -6.13 -5.11
N GLN A 108 -14.91 -6.47 -4.30
CA GLN A 108 -15.56 -5.56 -3.37
C GLN A 108 -14.62 -5.07 -2.27
N ALA A 109 -13.88 -5.99 -1.62
CA ALA A 109 -12.91 -5.63 -0.59
C ALA A 109 -11.81 -4.71 -1.14
N VAL A 110 -11.24 -5.05 -2.29
CA VAL A 110 -10.19 -4.26 -2.95
C VAL A 110 -10.72 -2.87 -3.27
N THR A 111 -11.90 -2.77 -3.88
CA THR A 111 -12.51 -1.49 -4.25
C THR A 111 -12.74 -0.55 -3.08
N LEU A 112 -13.29 -1.07 -1.99
CA LEU A 112 -13.56 -0.28 -0.79
C LEU A 112 -12.24 0.16 -0.12
N GLN A 113 -11.23 -0.70 -0.08
CA GLN A 113 -9.89 -0.33 0.39
C GLN A 113 -9.23 0.72 -0.50
N TYR A 114 -9.42 0.64 -1.81
CA TYR A 114 -8.95 1.64 -2.76
C TYR A 114 -9.82 2.90 -2.76
N THR A 115 -10.67 3.15 -1.77
CA THR A 115 -11.08 4.53 -1.47
C THR A 115 -9.92 5.38 -0.93
N ALA A 116 -8.81 4.74 -0.50
CA ALA A 116 -7.65 5.42 0.08
C ALA A 116 -7.11 6.60 -0.76
N PRO A 117 -6.91 6.51 -2.09
CA PRO A 117 -6.44 7.66 -2.89
C PRO A 117 -7.38 8.87 -2.87
N LEU A 118 -8.71 8.67 -2.74
CA LEU A 118 -9.66 9.79 -2.55
C LEU A 118 -9.45 10.48 -1.21
N PHE A 119 -9.29 9.69 -0.14
CA PHE A 119 -8.99 10.23 1.18
C PHE A 119 -7.61 10.89 1.21
N VAL A 120 -6.61 10.34 0.50
CA VAL A 120 -5.31 11.01 0.33
C VAL A 120 -5.50 12.37 -0.34
N ALA A 121 -6.20 12.45 -1.47
CA ALA A 121 -6.46 13.71 -2.15
C ALA A 121 -7.17 14.73 -1.24
N LEU A 122 -8.13 14.29 -0.42
CA LEU A 122 -8.84 15.13 0.55
C LEU A 122 -7.93 15.59 1.70
N LEU A 123 -7.08 14.72 2.22
CA LEU A 123 -6.23 14.97 3.39
C LEU A 123 -4.92 15.69 3.03
N SER A 124 -4.42 15.56 1.79
CA SER A 124 -3.15 16.13 1.33
C SER A 124 -3.03 17.64 1.57
N GLY A 125 -4.10 18.39 1.28
CA GLY A 125 -4.11 19.83 1.51
C GLY A 125 -4.05 20.23 2.99
N ARG A 126 -4.61 19.43 3.89
CA ARG A 126 -4.74 19.77 5.32
C ARG A 126 -3.58 19.24 6.17
N VAL A 127 -3.12 18.02 5.89
CA VAL A 127 -2.14 17.31 6.74
C VAL A 127 -0.70 17.67 6.34
N ILE A 128 -0.37 17.63 5.05
CA ILE A 128 1.00 17.84 4.55
C ILE A 128 1.15 19.21 3.86
N ARG A 129 0.06 19.98 3.73
CA ARG A 129 0.02 21.28 3.05
C ARG A 129 0.42 21.19 1.57
N GLU A 130 0.26 20.01 0.97
CA GLU A 130 0.45 19.83 -0.46
C GLU A 130 -0.77 20.37 -1.22
N ARG A 131 -0.53 21.30 -2.15
CA ARG A 131 -1.59 21.76 -3.06
C ARG A 131 -1.98 20.62 -3.99
N VAL A 132 -3.27 20.30 -4.03
CA VAL A 132 -3.82 19.31 -4.96
C VAL A 132 -4.49 20.07 -6.09
N GLU A 133 -3.98 19.89 -7.31
CA GLU A 133 -4.58 20.53 -8.47
C GLU A 133 -5.98 19.98 -8.73
N PRO A 134 -6.96 20.84 -9.11
CA PRO A 134 -8.33 20.39 -9.38
C PRO A 134 -8.41 19.28 -10.44
N VAL A 135 -7.51 19.30 -11.42
CA VAL A 135 -7.41 18.27 -12.46
C VAL A 135 -7.01 16.91 -11.87
N VAL A 136 -6.10 16.88 -10.88
CA VAL A 136 -5.73 15.64 -10.19
C VAL A 136 -6.93 15.08 -9.42
N VAL A 137 -7.69 15.93 -8.72
CA VAL A 137 -8.92 15.50 -8.02
C VAL A 137 -9.93 14.89 -9.01
N LEU A 138 -10.16 15.56 -10.15
CA LEU A 138 -11.07 15.07 -11.18
C LEU A 138 -10.66 13.70 -11.71
N LEU A 139 -9.36 13.49 -11.97
CA LEU A 139 -8.84 12.21 -12.48
C LEU A 139 -8.90 11.10 -11.42
N VAL A 140 -8.63 11.41 -10.15
CA VAL A 140 -8.81 10.45 -9.04
C VAL A 140 -10.28 10.04 -8.92
N VAL A 141 -11.21 11.00 -8.93
CA VAL A 141 -12.66 10.72 -8.88
C VAL A 141 -13.10 9.91 -10.10
N THR A 142 -12.59 10.22 -11.28
CA THR A 142 -12.91 9.49 -12.52
C THR A 142 -12.41 8.04 -12.46
N ALA A 143 -11.18 7.82 -11.98
CA ALA A 143 -10.66 6.47 -11.77
C ALA A 143 -11.47 5.71 -10.71
N PHE A 144 -11.87 6.37 -9.62
CA PHE A 144 -12.73 5.78 -8.61
C PHE A 144 -14.12 5.43 -9.13
N ALA A 145 -14.71 6.24 -10.00
CA ALA A 145 -15.95 5.88 -10.69
C ALA A 145 -15.77 4.60 -11.52
N GLY A 146 -14.61 4.43 -12.16
CA GLY A 146 -14.27 3.17 -12.85
C GLY A 146 -14.22 1.96 -11.91
N ILE A 147 -13.70 2.14 -10.70
CA ILE A 147 -13.67 1.09 -9.67
C ILE A 147 -15.09 0.72 -9.23
N ILE A 148 -16.00 1.69 -9.07
CA ILE A 148 -17.41 1.43 -8.76
C ILE A 148 -18.07 0.61 -9.88
N LEU A 149 -17.77 0.91 -11.16
CA LEU A 149 -18.31 0.14 -12.28
C LEU A 149 -17.83 -1.31 -12.28
N ILE A 150 -16.56 -1.56 -11.97
CA ILE A 150 -16.00 -2.91 -11.87
C ILE A 150 -16.72 -3.70 -10.77
N VAL A 151 -16.85 -3.12 -9.58
CA VAL A 151 -17.45 -3.87 -8.46
C VAL A 151 -18.95 -3.94 -8.51
N SER A 152 -19.61 -2.93 -9.09
CA SER A 152 -21.07 -2.81 -9.12
C SER A 152 -21.68 -3.18 -7.75
N PRO A 153 -21.32 -2.45 -6.68
CA PRO A 153 -21.70 -2.84 -5.32
C PRO A 153 -23.22 -2.90 -5.19
N ASP A 154 -23.74 -3.95 -4.56
CA ASP A 154 -25.15 -4.03 -4.23
C ASP A 154 -25.46 -3.02 -3.12
N LEU A 155 -26.29 -2.02 -3.44
CA LEU A 155 -26.72 -0.97 -2.51
C LEU A 155 -28.02 -1.31 -1.78
N SER A 156 -28.56 -2.52 -1.98
CA SER A 156 -29.81 -2.96 -1.36
C SER A 156 -29.70 -3.12 0.16
N SER A 157 -28.49 -3.36 0.69
CA SER A 157 -28.22 -3.51 2.11
C SER A 157 -26.83 -3.01 2.50
N ILE A 158 -26.69 -2.54 3.75
CA ILE A 158 -25.39 -2.15 4.30
C ILE A 158 -24.73 -3.41 4.87
N ASP A 159 -23.74 -3.93 4.17
CA ASP A 159 -22.89 -5.02 4.66
C ASP A 159 -21.86 -4.48 5.68
N PRO A 160 -21.86 -4.95 6.94
CA PRO A 160 -20.87 -4.55 7.93
C PRO A 160 -19.42 -4.83 7.52
N ASP A 161 -19.15 -5.91 6.78
CA ASP A 161 -17.79 -6.23 6.33
C ASP A 161 -17.32 -5.26 5.22
N ALA A 162 -18.25 -4.70 4.44
CA ALA A 162 -17.94 -3.61 3.51
C ALA A 162 -17.52 -2.33 4.25
N LEU A 163 -18.10 -2.04 5.42
CA LEU A 163 -17.67 -0.91 6.26
C LEU A 163 -16.24 -1.10 6.80
N LEU A 164 -15.84 -2.34 7.08
CA LEU A 164 -14.45 -2.65 7.46
C LEU A 164 -13.49 -2.31 6.31
N ALA A 165 -13.80 -2.74 5.08
CA ALA A 165 -12.97 -2.44 3.91
C ALA A 165 -12.96 -0.94 3.56
N LEU A 166 -14.07 -0.21 3.76
CA LEU A 166 -14.10 1.24 3.58
C LEU A 166 -13.25 1.95 4.65
N GLY A 167 -13.39 1.52 5.91
CA GLY A 167 -12.60 2.02 7.02
C GLY A 167 -11.11 1.77 6.82
N SER A 168 -10.74 0.61 6.28
CA SER A 168 -9.34 0.31 5.93
C SER A 168 -8.79 1.25 4.86
N GLY A 169 -9.62 1.69 3.91
CA GLY A 169 -9.32 2.77 2.96
C GLY A 169 -8.93 4.07 3.66
N PHE A 170 -9.72 4.51 4.63
CA PHE A 170 -9.45 5.73 5.40
C PHE A 170 -8.15 5.63 6.22
N PHE A 171 -7.95 4.54 6.97
CA PHE A 171 -6.73 4.34 7.75
C PHE A 171 -5.48 4.17 6.87
N ALA A 172 -5.60 3.53 5.70
CA ALA A 172 -4.52 3.43 4.73
C ALA A 172 -4.13 4.81 4.17
N ALA A 173 -5.11 5.68 3.89
CA ALA A 173 -4.83 7.04 3.46
C ALA A 173 -4.02 7.80 4.53
N MET A 174 -4.42 7.75 5.80
CA MET A 174 -3.62 8.33 6.90
C MET A 174 -2.21 7.71 6.96
N ALA A 175 -2.09 6.39 6.78
CA ALA A 175 -0.79 5.73 6.72
C ALA A 175 0.08 6.31 5.60
N TYR A 176 -0.46 6.47 4.40
CA TYR A 176 0.27 7.03 3.26
C TYR A 176 0.69 8.48 3.47
N MET A 177 -0.14 9.27 4.16
CA MET A 177 0.24 10.62 4.57
C MET A 177 1.48 10.61 5.48
N TYR A 178 1.52 9.74 6.49
CA TYR A 178 2.71 9.61 7.33
C TYR A 178 3.92 9.06 6.57
N VAL A 179 3.74 8.16 5.59
CA VAL A 179 4.85 7.75 4.70
C VAL A 179 5.41 8.95 3.95
N ARG A 180 4.53 9.78 3.39
CA ARG A 180 4.93 10.98 2.66
C ARG A 180 5.67 11.97 3.57
N GLU A 181 5.24 12.12 4.81
CA GLU A 181 5.90 12.99 5.80
C GLU A 181 7.29 12.46 6.21
N LEU A 182 7.39 11.15 6.48
CA LEU A 182 8.64 10.45 6.84
C LEU A 182 9.72 10.50 5.76
N ARG A 183 9.35 10.83 4.51
CA ARG A 183 10.31 11.09 3.42
C ARG A 183 11.45 12.01 3.83
N ASN A 184 11.16 13.02 4.66
CA ASN A 184 12.12 14.06 5.01
C ASN A 184 13.09 13.63 6.12
N THR A 185 12.79 12.56 6.85
CA THR A 185 13.50 12.19 8.08
C THR A 185 14.05 10.77 8.07
N ASP A 186 13.40 9.85 7.36
CA ASP A 186 13.60 8.42 7.49
C ASP A 186 13.77 7.74 6.13
N SER A 187 14.53 6.64 6.13
CA SER A 187 14.78 5.89 4.91
C SER A 187 13.62 5.00 4.53
N VAL A 188 13.47 4.73 3.22
CA VAL A 188 12.45 3.80 2.72
C VAL A 188 12.57 2.44 3.41
N SER A 189 13.80 1.94 3.54
CA SER A 189 14.07 0.68 4.25
C SER A 189 13.65 0.76 5.72
N SER A 190 13.91 1.88 6.41
CA SER A 190 13.49 2.08 7.81
C SER A 190 11.96 2.08 7.94
N VAL A 191 11.25 2.83 7.10
CA VAL A 191 9.77 2.91 7.10
C VAL A 191 9.13 1.54 6.88
N VAL A 192 9.60 0.79 5.87
CA VAL A 192 9.06 -0.54 5.57
C VAL A 192 9.41 -1.55 6.66
N PHE A 193 10.66 -1.54 7.15
CA PHE A 193 11.11 -2.45 8.22
C PHE A 193 10.32 -2.25 9.50
N TRP A 194 10.20 -1.01 10.00
CA TRP A 194 9.53 -0.75 11.26
C TRP A 194 8.02 -0.99 11.20
N PHE A 195 7.39 -0.72 10.05
CA PHE A 195 5.99 -1.11 9.85
C PHE A 195 5.83 -2.64 9.91
N ALA A 196 6.72 -3.39 9.26
CA ALA A 196 6.69 -4.85 9.28
C ALA A 196 6.98 -5.41 10.69
N ALA A 197 8.03 -4.94 11.37
CA ALA A 197 8.39 -5.36 12.72
C ALA A 197 7.29 -5.04 13.74
N PHE A 198 6.69 -3.85 13.65
CA PHE A 198 5.54 -3.47 14.49
C PHE A 198 4.33 -4.36 14.21
N SER A 199 4.07 -4.70 12.95
CA SER A 199 2.97 -5.58 12.58
C SER A 199 3.17 -7.01 13.09
N VAL A 200 4.40 -7.55 13.05
CA VAL A 200 4.73 -8.83 13.69
C VAL A 200 4.40 -8.78 15.18
N ALA A 201 4.92 -7.78 15.89
CA ALA A 201 4.68 -7.64 17.32
C ALA A 201 3.19 -7.49 17.66
N GLY A 202 2.45 -6.72 16.86
CA GLY A 202 1.03 -6.44 17.06
C GLY A 202 0.10 -7.61 16.75
N SER A 203 0.52 -8.60 15.94
CA SER A 203 -0.28 -9.78 15.61
C SER A 203 0.19 -11.07 16.29
N MET A 204 1.39 -11.08 16.89
CA MET A 204 2.02 -12.31 17.39
C MET A 204 1.19 -13.01 18.46
N ALA A 205 0.60 -12.26 19.40
CA ALA A 205 -0.18 -12.85 20.49
C ALA A 205 -1.44 -13.57 20.00
N GLN A 206 -2.12 -13.03 18.99
CA GLN A 206 -3.32 -13.61 18.40
C GLN A 206 -3.01 -14.72 17.41
N ALA A 207 -1.86 -14.65 16.72
CA ALA A 207 -1.46 -15.67 15.75
C ALA A 207 -0.88 -16.94 16.40
N LEU A 208 -0.30 -16.84 17.61
CA LEU A 208 0.44 -17.92 18.27
C LEU A 208 -0.31 -19.26 18.38
N PRO A 209 -1.63 -19.30 18.70
CA PRO A 209 -2.37 -20.54 18.83
C PRO A 209 -2.41 -21.38 17.53
N ASP A 210 -2.41 -20.72 16.38
CA ASP A 210 -2.65 -21.36 15.07
C ASP A 210 -1.35 -21.74 14.33
N VAL A 211 -0.18 -21.50 14.93
CA VAL A 211 1.13 -21.72 14.28
C VAL A 211 1.44 -23.20 14.03
N VAL A 212 0.84 -24.11 14.80
CA VAL A 212 1.25 -25.52 14.87
C VAL A 212 0.65 -26.39 13.74
N ASP A 213 -0.42 -25.93 13.07
CA ASP A 213 -1.22 -26.75 12.14
C ASP A 213 -1.09 -26.36 10.65
N LEU A 214 0.01 -25.70 10.26
CA LEU A 214 0.17 -25.22 8.89
C LEU A 214 0.70 -26.28 7.93
N ASP A 215 -0.12 -26.66 6.94
CA ASP A 215 0.34 -27.42 5.77
C ASP A 215 1.35 -26.62 4.93
N TRP A 216 2.22 -27.35 4.23
CA TRP A 216 3.26 -26.78 3.36
C TRP A 216 2.69 -25.83 2.29
N ARG A 217 1.50 -26.12 1.73
CA ARG A 217 0.87 -25.26 0.73
C ARG A 217 0.47 -23.91 1.32
N THR A 218 -0.11 -23.92 2.52
CA THR A 218 -0.50 -22.69 3.24
C THR A 218 0.74 -21.89 3.61
N LEU A 219 1.80 -22.54 4.08
CA LEU A 219 3.07 -21.87 4.38
C LEU A 219 3.69 -21.21 3.14
N ALA A 220 3.72 -21.92 2.00
CA ALA A 220 4.22 -21.36 0.75
C ALA A 220 3.39 -20.15 0.28
N ALA A 221 2.06 -20.21 0.42
CA ALA A 221 1.18 -19.09 0.12
C ALA A 221 1.44 -17.89 1.05
N LEU A 222 1.61 -18.12 2.37
CA LEU A 222 1.94 -17.08 3.34
C LEU A 222 3.27 -16.39 3.05
N VAL A 223 4.29 -17.16 2.64
CA VAL A 223 5.57 -16.60 2.18
C VAL A 223 5.38 -15.79 0.89
N GLY A 224 4.59 -16.29 -0.06
CA GLY A 224 4.22 -15.56 -1.28
C GLY A 224 3.50 -14.24 -0.99
N ILE A 225 2.58 -14.22 -0.01
CA ILE A 225 1.94 -12.99 0.50
C ILE A 225 3.01 -12.05 1.04
N GLY A 226 3.95 -12.55 1.83
CA GLY A 226 5.09 -11.77 2.35
C GLY A 226 5.92 -11.12 1.25
N ILE A 227 6.27 -11.87 0.20
CA ILE A 227 7.06 -11.37 -0.94
C ILE A 227 6.28 -10.31 -1.72
N GLY A 228 5.04 -10.61 -2.13
CA GLY A 228 4.21 -9.67 -2.89
C GLY A 228 3.90 -8.42 -2.07
N ALA A 229 3.61 -8.57 -0.79
CA ALA A 229 3.38 -7.43 0.07
C ALA A 229 4.65 -6.63 0.37
N GLY A 230 5.83 -7.27 0.43
CA GLY A 230 7.12 -6.61 0.58
C GLY A 230 7.45 -5.74 -0.63
N GLY A 231 7.34 -6.30 -1.83
CA GLY A 231 7.46 -5.55 -3.08
C GLY A 231 6.46 -4.39 -3.14
N GLY A 232 5.21 -4.66 -2.76
CA GLY A 232 4.15 -3.65 -2.61
C GLY A 232 4.54 -2.50 -1.69
N GLN A 233 4.98 -2.81 -0.46
CA GLN A 233 5.35 -1.81 0.55
C GLN A 233 6.59 -1.01 0.16
N VAL A 234 7.59 -1.63 -0.46
CA VAL A 234 8.76 -0.91 -0.98
C VAL A 234 8.35 0.02 -2.13
N GLY A 235 7.57 -0.48 -3.10
CA GLY A 235 7.12 0.30 -4.24
C GLY A 235 6.29 1.51 -3.85
N ILE A 236 5.27 1.32 -3.00
CA ILE A 236 4.43 2.43 -2.54
C ILE A 236 5.24 3.46 -1.73
N THR A 237 6.14 3.00 -0.85
CA THR A 237 6.97 3.90 -0.03
C THR A 237 7.94 4.70 -0.90
N MET A 238 8.59 4.06 -1.88
CA MET A 238 9.43 4.74 -2.87
C MET A 238 8.62 5.78 -3.68
N ALA A 239 7.40 5.46 -4.06
CA ALA A 239 6.54 6.34 -4.85
C ALA A 239 6.15 7.60 -4.05
N TYR A 240 5.67 7.43 -2.81
CA TYR A 240 5.35 8.56 -1.91
C TYR A 240 6.60 9.37 -1.52
N HIS A 241 7.78 8.76 -1.49
CA HIS A 241 9.03 9.49 -1.27
C HIS A 241 9.50 10.31 -2.49
N ARG A 242 8.87 10.19 -3.67
CA ARG A 242 9.36 10.81 -4.92
C ARG A 242 8.34 11.69 -5.66
N ALA A 243 7.09 11.73 -5.19
CA ALA A 243 6.03 12.52 -5.81
C ALA A 243 4.97 12.94 -4.79
N ASN A 244 4.19 13.96 -5.14
CA ASN A 244 3.04 14.44 -4.38
C ASN A 244 2.09 13.27 -4.03
N ALA A 245 1.59 13.24 -2.80
CA ALA A 245 0.81 12.13 -2.28
C ALA A 245 -0.49 11.90 -3.07
N ALA A 246 -1.27 12.96 -3.31
CA ALA A 246 -2.53 12.86 -4.05
C ALA A 246 -2.29 12.36 -5.48
N TRP A 247 -1.34 12.95 -6.19
CA TRP A 247 -1.02 12.57 -7.56
C TRP A 247 -0.53 11.13 -7.68
N VAL A 248 0.41 10.70 -6.83
CA VAL A 248 1.01 9.37 -6.92
C VAL A 248 0.02 8.28 -6.47
N SER A 249 -0.83 8.58 -5.48
CA SER A 249 -1.82 7.64 -4.96
C SER A 249 -2.80 7.13 -6.01
N ALA A 250 -3.14 7.96 -7.00
CA ALA A 250 -4.07 7.60 -8.07
C ALA A 250 -3.60 6.40 -8.91
N PHE A 251 -2.28 6.27 -9.12
CA PHE A 251 -1.72 5.13 -9.87
C PHE A 251 -1.88 3.81 -9.14
N SER A 252 -2.15 3.82 -7.83
CA SER A 252 -2.42 2.61 -7.05
C SER A 252 -3.72 1.91 -7.44
N TYR A 253 -4.62 2.61 -8.15
CA TYR A 253 -5.83 2.00 -8.72
C TYR A 253 -5.56 0.86 -9.71
N LEU A 254 -4.34 0.77 -10.24
CA LEU A 254 -3.91 -0.38 -11.02
C LEU A 254 -4.05 -1.70 -10.23
N THR A 255 -3.95 -1.69 -8.90
CA THR A 255 -4.18 -2.90 -8.10
C THR A 255 -5.59 -3.46 -8.27
N VAL A 256 -6.59 -2.61 -8.49
CA VAL A 256 -7.98 -3.06 -8.75
C VAL A 256 -8.05 -3.85 -10.04
N ILE A 257 -7.39 -3.37 -11.10
CA ILE A 257 -7.31 -4.07 -12.40
C ILE A 257 -6.65 -5.45 -12.21
N VAL A 258 -5.55 -5.50 -11.46
CA VAL A 258 -4.80 -6.76 -11.20
C VAL A 258 -5.64 -7.72 -10.36
N ALA A 259 -6.33 -7.23 -9.33
CA ALA A 259 -7.22 -8.05 -8.52
C ALA A 259 -8.40 -8.59 -9.35
N THR A 260 -8.98 -7.77 -10.22
CA THR A 260 -10.06 -8.16 -11.15
C THR A 260 -9.58 -9.24 -12.11
N PHE A 261 -8.36 -9.11 -12.63
CA PHE A 261 -7.73 -10.14 -13.47
C PHE A 261 -7.60 -11.49 -12.73
N TYR A 262 -7.18 -11.48 -11.47
CA TYR A 262 -7.12 -12.70 -10.66
C TYR A 262 -8.51 -13.23 -10.29
N GLY A 263 -9.48 -12.35 -10.02
CA GLY A 263 -10.89 -12.69 -9.83
C GLY A 263 -11.42 -13.52 -11.01
N PHE A 264 -11.22 -13.00 -12.21
CA PHE A 264 -11.62 -13.67 -13.45
C PHE A 264 -10.88 -14.99 -13.69
N THR A 265 -9.55 -15.01 -13.55
CA THR A 265 -8.73 -16.18 -13.94
C THR A 265 -8.66 -17.29 -12.90
N LEU A 266 -8.69 -16.98 -11.60
CA LEU A 266 -8.50 -17.93 -10.51
C LEU A 266 -9.76 -18.20 -9.69
N PHE A 267 -10.67 -17.24 -9.61
CA PHE A 267 -11.86 -17.33 -8.77
C PHE A 267 -13.16 -17.51 -9.58
N ASN A 268 -13.05 -17.69 -10.90
CA ASN A 268 -14.18 -17.85 -11.83
C ASN A 268 -15.21 -16.70 -11.75
N GLU A 269 -14.77 -15.49 -11.42
CA GLU A 269 -15.61 -14.30 -11.52
C GLU A 269 -15.85 -13.97 -13.01
N THR A 270 -17.05 -13.49 -13.37
CA THR A 270 -17.37 -13.15 -14.76
C THR A 270 -17.13 -11.67 -15.03
N LEU A 271 -16.51 -11.34 -16.16
CA LEU A 271 -16.35 -9.95 -16.61
C LEU A 271 -17.52 -9.53 -17.49
N GLY A 272 -18.25 -8.51 -17.05
CA GLY A 272 -19.28 -7.82 -17.79
C GLY A 272 -18.76 -6.59 -18.55
N ILE A 273 -19.67 -5.90 -19.24
CA ILE A 273 -19.36 -4.66 -19.97
C ILE A 273 -18.91 -3.56 -19.00
N SER A 274 -19.50 -3.51 -17.80
CA SER A 274 -19.16 -2.56 -16.74
C SER A 274 -17.70 -2.66 -16.32
N ASP A 275 -17.13 -3.88 -16.27
CA ASP A 275 -15.72 -4.10 -15.92
C ASP A 275 -14.78 -3.51 -16.96
N TRP A 276 -15.10 -3.68 -18.24
CA TRP A 276 -14.32 -3.11 -19.34
C TRP A 276 -14.34 -1.58 -19.33
N VAL A 277 -15.52 -0.98 -19.15
CA VAL A 277 -15.67 0.47 -19.06
C VAL A 277 -14.93 1.00 -17.83
N GLY A 278 -15.09 0.35 -16.68
CA GLY A 278 -14.39 0.71 -15.45
C GLY A 278 -12.88 0.62 -15.58
N GLY A 279 -12.38 -0.43 -16.22
CA GLY A 279 -10.96 -0.59 -16.52
C GLY A 279 -10.42 0.52 -17.44
N MET A 280 -11.17 0.91 -18.47
CA MET A 280 -10.80 2.05 -19.33
C MET A 280 -10.73 3.36 -18.56
N LEU A 281 -11.66 3.61 -17.63
CA LEU A 281 -11.63 4.83 -16.80
C LEU A 281 -10.40 4.85 -15.88
N ILE A 282 -10.04 3.73 -15.26
CA ILE A 282 -8.84 3.64 -14.40
C ILE A 282 -7.57 3.87 -15.21
N VAL A 283 -7.41 3.15 -16.33
CA VAL A 283 -6.21 3.24 -17.17
C VAL A 283 -6.11 4.62 -17.85
N GLY A 284 -7.22 5.13 -18.38
CA GLY A 284 -7.31 6.44 -19.01
C GLY A 284 -6.95 7.58 -18.06
N SER A 285 -7.48 7.54 -16.82
CA SER A 285 -7.11 8.50 -15.78
C SER A 285 -5.64 8.42 -15.40
N GLY A 286 -5.08 7.21 -15.28
CA GLY A 286 -3.65 7.01 -15.03
C GLY A 286 -2.77 7.60 -16.13
N ILE A 287 -3.12 7.38 -17.40
CA ILE A 287 -2.42 7.96 -18.55
C ILE A 287 -2.54 9.49 -18.53
N ALA A 288 -3.74 10.03 -18.32
CA ALA A 288 -3.96 11.48 -18.24
C ALA A 288 -3.12 12.14 -17.13
N LEU A 289 -3.02 11.50 -15.96
CA LEU A 289 -2.21 12.00 -14.83
C LEU A 289 -0.73 12.16 -15.16
N VAL A 290 -0.17 11.34 -16.06
CA VAL A 290 1.23 11.48 -16.50
C VAL A 290 1.47 12.83 -17.19
N PHE A 291 0.47 13.36 -17.90
CA PHE A 291 0.54 14.65 -18.59
C PHE A 291 0.25 15.85 -17.67
N VAL A 292 -0.37 15.60 -16.50
CA VAL A 292 -0.69 16.59 -15.47
C VAL A 292 0.25 16.42 -14.26
N ALA A 293 1.50 16.04 -14.52
CA ALA A 293 2.49 15.87 -13.45
C ALA A 293 2.67 17.22 -12.73
N PRO A 294 2.55 17.29 -11.39
CA PRO A 294 2.67 18.54 -10.66
C PRO A 294 4.01 19.20 -10.96
N SER A 295 4.00 20.48 -11.32
CA SER A 295 5.22 21.26 -11.50
C SER A 295 6.04 21.24 -10.21
N GLN A 296 7.32 20.89 -10.30
CA GLN A 296 8.21 20.91 -9.14
C GLN A 296 8.32 22.35 -8.65
N GLU A 297 7.70 22.67 -7.52
CA GLU A 297 8.00 23.92 -6.83
C GLU A 297 9.50 23.88 -6.48
N SER A 298 10.29 24.69 -7.20
CA SER A 298 11.64 25.01 -6.75
C SER A 298 11.48 25.71 -5.41
N LYS A 299 11.83 25.01 -4.32
CA LYS A 299 12.05 25.65 -3.03
C LYS A 299 13.16 26.68 -3.25
N THR A 300 12.74 27.94 -3.41
CA THR A 300 13.61 29.12 -3.32
C THR A 300 13.72 29.50 -1.85
#